data_AF-A0A3D3KL78-F1
#
_entry.id   AF-A0A3D3KL78-F1
#
_cell.length_a   1.000
_cell.length_b   1.000
_cell.length_c   1.000
_cell.angle_alpha   90.00
_cell.angle_beta   90.00
_cell.angle_gamma   90.00
#
_symmetry.space_group_name_H-M   'P 1'
#
loop_
_entity.id
_entity.type
_entity.pdbx_description
1 polymer ?
#
loop_
_entity_poly.entity_id
_entity_poly.type
_entity_poly.pdbx_seq_one_letter_code
_entity_poly.pdbx_strand_id
1 'polypeptide(L)'
;YLPGRGWVPVDVSEADKQPVLKDYFFGAHDPNRVKFTTGRDIMLEPKQKGEHLNYFIYPYVEIDGVPHSDMTLSFSFKDFQG
;
A
#
# COMPACT_ATOMS: atom_id res chain seq x y z
N TYR A 1 -8.85 -17.53 -3.24
CA TYR A 1 -8.82 -17.75 -4.69
C TYR A 1 -10.06 -18.53 -5.10
N LEU A 2 -10.79 -18.08 -6.10
CA LEU A 2 -11.96 -18.76 -6.65
C LEU A 2 -11.61 -19.30 -8.05
N PRO A 3 -11.73 -20.62 -8.28
CA PRO A 3 -11.52 -21.20 -9.61
C PRO A 3 -12.37 -20.49 -10.68
N GLY A 4 -11.74 -20.11 -11.80
CA GLY A 4 -12.41 -19.41 -12.90
C GLY A 4 -12.71 -17.91 -12.69
N ARG A 5 -12.50 -17.36 -11.48
CA ARG A 5 -12.67 -15.91 -11.19
C ARG A 5 -11.40 -15.21 -10.70
N GLY A 6 -10.46 -15.94 -10.11
CA GLY A 6 -9.21 -15.38 -9.60
C GLY A 6 -9.25 -15.01 -8.12
N TRP A 7 -8.51 -13.97 -7.74
CA TRP A 7 -8.39 -13.50 -6.35
C TRP A 7 -9.51 -12.53 -5.99
N VAL A 8 -10.09 -12.71 -4.79
CA VAL A 8 -11.06 -11.78 -4.20
C VAL A 8 -10.29 -10.94 -3.18
N PRO A 9 -10.28 -9.60 -3.29
CA PRO A 9 -9.63 -8.75 -2.31
C PRO A 9 -10.43 -8.73 -1.01
N VAL A 10 -9.76 -8.60 0.14
CA VAL A 10 -10.39 -8.58 1.47
C VAL A 10 -9.78 -7.46 2.29
N ASP A 11 -10.62 -6.68 2.96
CA ASP A 11 -10.18 -5.60 3.86
C ASP A 11 -10.23 -6.04 5.32
N VAL A 12 -9.20 -6.77 5.75
CA VAL A 12 -9.14 -7.36 7.10
C VAL A 12 -9.05 -6.29 8.19
N SER A 13 -8.39 -5.17 7.91
CA SER A 13 -8.27 -4.04 8.86
C SER A 13 -9.65 -3.47 9.19
N GLU A 14 -10.48 -3.20 8.18
CA GLU A 14 -11.80 -2.63 8.42
C GLU A 14 -12.78 -3.67 9.00
N ALA A 15 -12.64 -4.95 8.64
CA ALA A 15 -13.39 -6.04 9.29
C ALA A 15 -13.05 -6.19 10.78
N ASP A 16 -11.79 -5.97 11.17
CA ASP A 16 -11.37 -6.00 12.58
C ASP A 16 -11.91 -4.79 13.36
N LYS A 17 -11.87 -3.59 12.75
CA LYS A 17 -12.43 -2.36 13.34
C LYS A 17 -13.95 -2.36 13.41
N GLN A 18 -14.63 -3.01 12.46
CA GLN A 18 -16.09 -3.10 12.38
C GLN A 18 -16.56 -4.56 12.19
N PRO A 19 -16.50 -5.41 13.24
CA PRO A 19 -16.76 -6.85 13.12
C PRO A 19 -18.14 -7.23 12.57
N VAL A 20 -19.15 -6.37 12.75
CA VAL A 20 -20.50 -6.56 12.20
C VAL A 20 -20.51 -6.54 10.66
N LEU A 21 -19.56 -5.85 10.04
CA LEU A 21 -19.43 -5.71 8.59
C LEU A 21 -18.37 -6.66 7.99
N LYS A 22 -17.92 -7.69 8.72
CA LYS A 22 -16.87 -8.62 8.25
C LYS A 22 -17.16 -9.21 6.86
N ASP A 23 -18.42 -9.57 6.60
CA ASP A 23 -18.82 -10.24 5.36
C ASP A 23 -18.90 -9.22 4.21
N TYR A 24 -19.21 -7.96 4.53
CA TYR A 24 -19.16 -6.85 3.58
C TYR A 24 -17.72 -6.59 3.12
N PHE A 25 -16.75 -6.58 4.03
CA PHE A 25 -15.33 -6.35 3.69
C PHE A 25 -14.65 -7.52 2.95
N PHE A 26 -15.38 -8.61 2.67
CA PHE A 26 -14.95 -9.68 1.78
C PHE A 26 -15.33 -9.36 0.33
N GLY A 27 -14.50 -8.57 -0.35
CA GLY A 27 -14.66 -8.26 -1.78
C GLY A 27 -15.34 -6.93 -2.11
N ALA A 28 -15.75 -6.13 -1.12
CA ALA A 28 -16.32 -4.79 -1.35
C ALA A 28 -15.27 -3.68 -1.53
N HIS A 29 -14.14 -3.99 -2.19
CA HIS A 29 -13.19 -2.95 -2.58
C HIS A 29 -13.78 -2.10 -3.71
N ASP A 30 -13.81 -0.79 -3.52
CA ASP A 30 -14.18 0.18 -4.53
C ASP A 30 -13.07 0.31 -5.60
N PRO A 31 -13.37 0.88 -6.79
CA PRO A 31 -12.38 1.00 -7.86
C PRO A 31 -11.27 2.04 -7.60
N ASN A 32 -11.40 2.90 -6.58
CA ASN A 32 -10.45 4.00 -6.33
C ASN A 32 -9.31 3.55 -5.39
N ARG A 33 -8.66 2.44 -5.73
CA ARG A 33 -7.54 1.88 -4.94
C ARG A 33 -6.31 1.67 -5.81
N VAL A 34 -5.16 2.10 -5.30
CA VAL A 34 -3.85 1.96 -5.96
C VAL A 34 -2.95 1.06 -5.12
N LYS A 35 -2.39 0.02 -5.74
CA LYS A 35 -1.41 -0.86 -5.11
C LYS A 35 0.00 -0.28 -5.30
N PHE A 36 0.64 0.11 -4.21
CA PHE A 36 2.00 0.66 -4.23
C PHE A 36 3.09 -0.42 -4.20
N THR A 37 2.94 -1.44 -3.35
CA THR A 37 3.96 -2.46 -3.16
C THR A 37 3.39 -3.87 -3.09
N THR A 38 4.26 -4.86 -3.25
CA THR A 38 3.92 -6.28 -3.10
C THR A 38 5.10 -6.97 -2.43
N GLY A 39 4.82 -7.82 -1.44
CA GLY A 39 5.85 -8.48 -0.64
C GLY A 39 6.27 -7.67 0.60
N ARG A 40 7.42 -8.05 1.16
CA ARG A 40 8.12 -7.41 2.29
C ARG A 40 9.61 -7.31 1.95
N ASP A 41 10.37 -6.60 2.78
CA ASP A 41 11.83 -6.52 2.69
C ASP A 41 12.31 -6.07 1.30
N ILE A 42 11.73 -4.96 0.84
CA ILE A 42 11.94 -4.36 -0.48
C ILE A 42 13.33 -3.71 -0.56
N MET A 43 14.09 -4.13 -1.56
CA MET A 43 15.30 -3.46 -2.02
C MET A 43 14.92 -2.45 -3.11
N LEU A 44 15.28 -1.18 -2.93
CA LEU A 44 15.00 -0.11 -3.89
C LEU A 44 15.89 -0.22 -5.13
N GLU A 45 15.45 0.42 -6.20
CA GLU A 45 16.27 0.70 -7.38
C GLU A 45 16.19 2.22 -7.65
N PRO A 46 17.30 2.97 -7.51
CA PRO A 46 18.63 2.50 -7.10
C PRO A 46 18.66 1.95 -5.67
N LYS A 47 19.58 1.02 -5.43
CA LYS A 47 19.74 0.37 -4.12
C LYS A 47 20.09 1.39 -3.03
N GLN A 48 19.28 1.40 -1.97
CA GLN A 48 19.56 2.14 -0.74
C GLN A 48 20.74 1.53 0.03
N LYS A 49 21.48 2.33 0.80
CA LYS A 49 22.52 1.80 1.70
C LYS A 49 21.93 1.30 3.02
N GLY A 50 20.80 1.86 3.43
CA GLY A 50 20.07 1.42 4.61
C GLY A 50 19.45 0.02 4.47
N GLU A 51 18.70 -0.38 5.49
CA GLU A 51 17.99 -1.67 5.50
C GLU A 51 16.92 -1.76 4.40
N HIS A 52 16.49 -2.99 4.12
CA HIS A 52 15.34 -3.23 3.25
C HIS A 52 14.05 -2.62 3.84
N LEU A 53 13.20 -2.07 2.98
CA LEU A 53 11.95 -1.46 3.42
C LEU A 53 10.86 -2.53 3.58
N ASN A 54 10.22 -2.59 4.74
CA ASN A 54 9.10 -3.52 4.96
C ASN A 54 7.93 -3.26 3.98
N TYR A 55 7.73 -2.00 3.58
CA TYR A 55 6.82 -1.56 2.52
C TYR A 55 7.24 -0.15 2.03
N PHE A 56 6.79 0.26 0.85
CA PHE A 56 7.18 1.51 0.20
C PHE A 56 5.96 2.27 -0.34
N ILE A 57 5.29 3.01 0.55
CA ILE A 57 4.10 3.83 0.22
C ILE A 57 4.32 5.34 0.52
N TYR A 58 5.47 5.67 1.08
CA TYR A 58 5.90 7.03 1.39
C TYR A 58 7.25 7.27 0.71
N PRO A 59 7.60 8.54 0.42
CA PRO A 59 8.94 8.88 -0.01
C PRO A 59 10.00 8.30 0.93
N TYR A 60 11.11 7.86 0.35
CA TYR A 60 12.30 7.42 1.09
C TYR A 60 13.41 8.43 0.85
N VAL A 61 13.97 8.97 1.93
CA VAL A 61 15.08 9.94 1.89
C VAL A 61 16.25 9.34 2.63
N GLU A 62 17.41 9.28 1.99
CA GLU A 62 18.66 8.80 2.56
C GLU A 62 19.76 9.83 2.30
N ILE A 63 20.51 10.20 3.35
CA ILE A 63 21.67 11.08 3.27
C ILE A 63 22.84 10.32 3.90
N ASP A 64 23.92 10.13 3.13
CA ASP A 64 25.12 9.41 3.58
C ASP A 64 24.86 8.02 4.21
N GLY A 65 23.81 7.32 3.76
CA GLY A 65 23.43 6.01 4.29
C GLY A 65 22.48 6.04 5.48
N VAL A 66 22.05 7.23 5.91
CA VAL A 66 21.13 7.42 7.03
C VAL A 66 19.74 7.77 6.50
N PRO A 67 18.69 7.00 6.82
CA PRO A 67 17.32 7.35 6.48
C PRO A 67 16.84 8.59 7.26
N HIS A 68 16.15 9.50 6.58
CA HIS A 68 15.55 10.70 7.18
C HIS A 68 14.03 10.67 7.08
N SER A 69 13.37 11.02 8.18
CA SER A 69 11.90 11.09 8.27
C SER A 69 11.34 12.51 8.28
N ASP A 70 12.19 13.54 8.37
CA ASP A 70 11.76 14.93 8.40
C ASP A 70 11.45 15.43 6.99
N MET A 71 10.19 15.27 6.60
CA MET A 71 9.69 15.64 5.28
C MET A 71 8.20 15.98 5.34
N THR A 72 7.80 16.94 4.51
CA THR A 72 6.40 17.27 4.30
C THR A 72 5.80 16.34 3.25
N LEU A 73 4.82 15.53 3.65
CA LEU A 73 4.05 14.68 2.74
C LEU A 73 2.87 15.46 2.17
N SER A 74 2.69 15.40 0.85
CA SER A 74 1.53 15.94 0.16
C SER A 74 1.04 14.96 -0.90
N PHE A 75 -0.27 14.71 -0.91
CA PHE A 75 -0.94 13.84 -1.86
C PHE A 75 -2.11 14.60 -2.49
N SER A 76 -2.27 14.46 -3.80
CA SER A 76 -3.44 14.97 -4.51
C SER A 76 -3.87 13.96 -5.57
N PHE A 77 -5.16 13.96 -5.86
CA PHE A 77 -5.73 13.24 -6.99
C PHE A 77 -6.73 14.17 -7.70
N LYS A 78 -7.01 13.88 -8.96
CA LYS A 78 -8.04 14.55 -9.74
C LYS A 78 -8.70 13.51 -10.63
N ASP A 79 -10.02 13.56 -10.73
CA ASP A 79 -10.74 12.74 -11.69
C ASP A 79 -10.33 13.11 -13.12
N PHE A 80 -10.09 12.10 -13.94
CA PHE A 80 -9.84 12.31 -15.36
C PHE A 80 -11.17 12.67 -16.03
N GLN A 81 -11.31 13.93 -16.45
CA GLN A 81 -12.36 14.36 -17.36
C GLN A 81 -11.84 14.16 -18.78
N GLY A 82 -12.27 13.07 -19.42
CA GLY A 82 -11.98 12.79 -20.82
C GLY A 82 -12.76 13.68 -21.78
#